data_AF-A0A7V9BG74-F1
#
_entry.id   AF-A0A7V9BG74-F1
#
_cell.length_a   1.000
_cell.length_b   1.000
_cell.length_c   1.000
_cell.angle_alpha   90.00
_cell.angle_beta   90.00
_cell.angle_gamma   90.00
#
_symmetry.space_group_name_H-M   'P 1'
#
loop_
_entity.id
_entity.type
_entity.pdbx_description
1 polymer ?
#
loop_
_entity_poly.entity_id
_entity_poly.type
_entity_poly.pdbx_seq_one_letter_code
_entity_poly.pdbx_strand_id
1 'polypeptide(L)'
;MVVNPTVGRHLSITKRQREVIALIAAGCSNEEVGQRLGISPRTAKAHSDVLRQKLGVSRRRQIPVAYRSLTGDDPLAQSLDFYESGS
;
A
#
# COMPACT_ATOMS: atom_id res chain seq x y z
N MET A 1 -13.62 22.70 -3.53
CA MET A 1 -12.54 22.01 -4.27
C MET A 1 -12.69 20.52 -4.03
N VAL A 2 -13.32 19.78 -4.94
CA VAL A 2 -13.27 18.32 -4.94
C VAL A 2 -12.43 17.92 -6.14
N VAL A 3 -11.16 17.63 -5.90
CA VAL A 3 -10.28 17.11 -6.94
C VAL A 3 -10.78 15.71 -7.29
N ASN A 4 -11.30 15.58 -8.50
CA ASN A 4 -11.66 14.30 -9.09
C ASN A 4 -10.51 13.94 -10.04
N PRO A 5 -9.58 13.03 -9.69
CA PRO A 5 -8.52 12.67 -10.61
C PRO A 5 -9.02 11.59 -11.56
N THR A 6 -9.40 11.97 -12.77
CA THR A 6 -9.78 11.07 -13.87
C THR A 6 -8.56 10.49 -14.60
N VAL A 7 -7.47 10.14 -13.91
CA VAL A 7 -6.24 9.68 -14.57
C VAL A 7 -5.61 8.51 -13.84
N GLY A 8 -5.50 7.39 -14.55
CA GLY A 8 -4.85 6.17 -14.10
C GLY A 8 -5.77 4.99 -14.26
N ARG A 9 -5.32 3.97 -14.98
CA ARG A 9 -5.99 2.68 -15.15
C ARG A 9 -6.28 2.12 -13.75
N HIS A 10 -7.49 2.34 -13.25
CA HIS A 10 -7.82 2.24 -11.82
C HIS A 10 -7.81 0.76 -11.42
N LEU A 11 -6.63 0.21 -11.14
CA LEU A 11 -6.50 -1.06 -10.45
C LEU A 11 -7.36 -0.91 -9.20
N SER A 12 -8.42 -1.72 -9.09
CA SER A 12 -9.32 -1.75 -7.94
C SER A 12 -8.56 -2.27 -6.73
N ILE A 13 -7.68 -1.42 -6.20
CA ILE A 13 -6.90 -1.58 -5.00
C ILE A 13 -7.79 -1.05 -3.88
N THR A 14 -8.21 -1.94 -3.00
CA THR A 14 -9.04 -1.55 -1.86
C THR A 14 -8.25 -0.70 -0.88
N LYS A 15 -8.93 0.05 0.00
CA LYS A 15 -8.28 0.85 1.04
C LYS A 15 -7.28 0.00 1.86
N ARG A 16 -7.68 -1.21 2.25
CA ARG A 16 -6.79 -2.18 2.94
C ARG A 16 -5.54 -2.53 2.15
N GLN A 17 -5.69 -2.74 0.84
CA GLN A 17 -4.53 -3.03 -0.01
C GLN A 17 -3.60 -1.83 -0.12
N ARG A 18 -4.13 -0.59 -0.16
CA ARG A 18 -3.32 0.62 -0.13
C ARG A 18 -2.54 0.75 1.18
N GLU A 19 -3.16 0.47 2.32
CA GLU A 19 -2.47 0.46 3.62
C GLU A 19 -1.32 -0.56 3.63
N VAL A 20 -1.53 -1.77 3.11
CA VAL A 20 -0.45 -2.77 2.96
C VAL A 20 0.69 -2.23 2.09
N ILE A 21 0.38 -1.57 0.97
CA ILE A 21 1.38 -0.99 0.07
C ILE A 21 2.18 0.10 0.79
N ALA A 22 1.51 0.98 1.54
CA ALA A 22 2.14 2.05 2.33
C ALA A 22 3.11 1.49 3.36
N LEU A 23 2.71 0.45 4.09
CA LEU A 23 3.56 -0.21 5.08
C LEU A 23 4.77 -0.91 4.43
N ILE A 24 4.58 -1.54 3.27
CA ILE A 24 5.69 -2.13 2.51
C ILE A 24 6.62 -1.03 1.98
N ALA A 25 6.09 0.11 1.55
CA ALA A 25 6.86 1.28 1.14
C ALA A 25 7.70 1.84 2.29
N ALA A 26 7.14 1.84 3.51
CA ALA A 26 7.83 2.25 4.73
C ALA A 26 8.91 1.24 5.19
N GLY A 27 9.06 0.09 4.51
CA GLY A 27 10.05 -0.93 4.83
C GLY A 27 9.59 -1.97 5.85
N CYS A 28 8.32 -1.97 6.24
CA CYS A 28 7.80 -2.90 7.25
C CYS A 28 7.88 -4.37 6.82
N SER A 29 8.13 -5.24 7.79
CA SER A 29 8.06 -6.70 7.62
C SER A 29 6.62 -7.20 7.61
N ASN A 30 6.37 -8.41 7.12
CA ASN A 30 5.02 -8.98 7.09
C ASN A 30 4.40 -9.09 8.49
N GLU A 31 5.24 -9.25 9.52
CA GLU A 31 4.84 -9.23 10.93
C GLU A 31 4.38 -7.85 11.37
N GLU A 32 5.15 -6.80 11.07
CA GLU A 32 4.78 -5.41 11.37
C GLU A 32 3.54 -4.97 10.58
N VAL A 33 3.44 -5.35 9.31
CA VAL A 33 2.24 -5.14 8.49
C VAL A 33 1.04 -5.81 9.14
N GLY A 34 1.21 -7.04 9.62
CA GLY A 34 0.19 -7.77 10.36
C GLY A 34 -0.24 -7.04 11.63
N GLN A 35 0.73 -6.66 12.47
CA GLN A 35 0.48 -5.93 13.73
C GLN A 35 -0.25 -4.61 13.49
N ARG A 36 0.20 -3.79 12.53
CA ARG A 36 -0.42 -2.48 12.24
C ARG A 36 -1.82 -2.61 11.64
N LEU A 37 -2.09 -3.65 10.86
CA LEU A 37 -3.41 -3.88 10.27
C LEU A 37 -4.33 -4.74 11.14
N GLY A 38 -3.85 -5.25 12.27
CA GLY A 38 -4.60 -6.18 13.12
C GLY A 38 -4.86 -7.54 12.47
N ILE A 39 -3.97 -8.00 11.58
CA ILE A 39 -4.08 -9.28 10.88
C ILE A 39 -2.87 -10.17 11.13
N SER A 40 -3.01 -11.47 10.95
CA SER A 40 -1.89 -12.41 11.10
C SER A 40 -0.81 -12.16 10.02
N PRO A 41 0.49 -12.40 10.32
CA PRO A 41 1.58 -12.26 9.35
C PRO A 41 1.38 -13.13 8.10
N ARG A 42 0.72 -14.28 8.25
CA ARG A 42 0.30 -15.15 7.14
C ARG A 42 -0.68 -14.44 6.20
N THR A 43 -1.64 -13.71 6.75
CA THR A 43 -2.64 -12.93 6.00
C THR A 43 -1.96 -11.74 5.31
N ALA A 44 -1.03 -11.04 5.99
CA ALA A 44 -0.22 -9.98 5.38
C ALA A 44 0.60 -10.49 4.17
N LYS A 45 1.16 -11.70 4.28
CA LYS A 45 1.84 -12.37 3.15
C LYS A 45 0.88 -12.66 2.00
N ALA A 46 -0.33 -13.16 2.29
CA ALA A 46 -1.35 -13.40 1.26
C ALA A 46 -1.75 -12.10 0.54
N HIS A 47 -1.95 -11.00 1.27
CA HIS A 47 -2.21 -9.70 0.66
C HIS A 47 -1.06 -9.23 -0.22
N SER A 48 0.19 -9.41 0.23
CA SER A 48 1.38 -9.07 -0.56
C SER A 48 1.47 -9.87 -1.85
N ASP A 49 1.06 -11.14 -1.83
CA ASP A 49 1.08 -11.99 -3.02
C ASP A 49 -0.02 -11.61 -4.03
N VAL A 50 -1.23 -11.32 -3.56
CA VAL A 50 -2.31 -10.77 -4.38
C VAL A 50 -1.89 -9.44 -5.00
N LEU A 51 -1.24 -8.57 -4.23
CA LEU A 51 -0.69 -7.30 -4.73
C LEU A 51 0.37 -7.53 -5.81
N ARG A 52 1.29 -8.48 -5.61
CA ARG A 52 2.29 -8.85 -6.64
C ARG A 52 1.62 -9.29 -7.93
N GLN A 53 0.60 -10.13 -7.86
CA GLN A 53 -0.16 -10.58 -9.02
C GLN A 53 -0.87 -9.41 -9.72
N LYS A 54 -1.57 -8.55 -8.96
CA LYS A 54 -2.28 -7.39 -9.51
C LYS A 54 -1.35 -6.37 -10.17
N LEU A 55 -0.18 -6.13 -9.58
CA LEU A 55 0.80 -5.15 -10.03
C LEU A 55 1.80 -5.73 -11.03
N GLY A 56 1.81 -7.05 -11.24
CA GLY A 56 2.75 -7.72 -12.12
C GLY A 56 4.20 -7.69 -11.64
N VAL A 57 4.44 -7.63 -10.33
CA VAL A 57 5.80 -7.50 -9.77
C VAL A 57 6.33 -8.77 -9.13
N SER A 58 7.61 -9.08 -9.39
CA SER A 58 8.24 -10.28 -8.85
C SER A 58 8.66 -10.11 -7.38
N ARG A 59 8.96 -8.88 -6.93
CA ARG A 59 9.47 -8.63 -5.56
C ARG A 59 8.54 -7.73 -4.76
N ARG A 60 8.36 -8.03 -3.46
CA ARG A 60 7.53 -7.19 -2.57
C ARG A 60 7.98 -5.73 -2.53
N ARG A 61 9.30 -5.49 -2.57
CA ARG A 61 9.86 -4.13 -2.56
C ARG A 61 9.53 -3.32 -3.82
N GLN A 62 9.13 -3.99 -4.90
CA GLN A 62 8.69 -3.34 -6.15
C GLN A 62 7.20 -2.98 -6.12
N ILE A 63 6.40 -3.53 -5.19
CA ILE A 63 4.97 -3.21 -5.02
C ILE A 63 4.72 -1.69 -4.94
N PRO A 64 5.37 -0.93 -4.03
CA PRO A 64 5.11 0.50 -3.91
C PRO A 64 5.55 1.31 -5.13
N VAL A 65 6.67 0.92 -5.76
CA VAL A 65 7.14 1.55 -7.00
C VAL A 65 6.14 1.31 -8.14
N ALA A 66 5.70 0.07 -8.34
CA ALA A 66 4.72 -0.27 -9.36
C ALA A 66 3.38 0.40 -9.10
N TYR A 67 2.94 0.46 -7.84
CA TYR A 67 1.72 1.17 -7.45
C TYR A 67 1.80 2.64 -7.90
N ARG A 68 2.86 3.35 -7.49
CA ARG A 68 3.09 4.76 -7.86
C ARG A 68 3.11 4.96 -9.37
N SER A 69 3.76 4.07 -10.12
CA SER A 69 3.82 4.14 -11.58
C SER A 69 2.46 3.89 -12.25
N LEU A 70 1.57 3.11 -11.65
CA LEU A 70 0.29 2.72 -12.22
C LEU A 70 -0.86 3.67 -11.84
N THR A 71 -0.85 4.17 -10.60
CA THR A 71 -1.91 5.05 -10.07
C THR A 71 -1.52 6.53 -10.10
N GLY A 72 -0.23 6.85 -10.18
CA GLY A 72 0.26 8.22 -9.95
C GLY A 72 0.13 8.68 -8.49
N ASP A 73 -0.38 7.82 -7.61
CA ASP A 73 -0.62 8.10 -6.20
C ASP A 73 0.59 7.67 -5.36
N ASP A 74 1.01 8.52 -4.43
CA ASP A 74 2.13 8.20 -3.55
C ASP A 74 1.63 7.40 -2.32
N PRO A 75 2.05 6.13 -2.14
CA PRO A 75 1.55 5.32 -1.05
C PRO A 75 2.10 5.76 0.32
N LEU A 76 3.19 6.54 0.37
CA LEU A 76 3.77 7.04 1.62
C LEU A 76 3.07 8.32 2.10
N ALA A 77 2.41 9.07 1.22
CA ALA A 77 1.66 10.27 1.59
C ALA A 77 0.63 10.00 2.71
N GLN A 78 -0.07 8.85 2.67
CA GLN A 78 -1.05 8.49 3.70
C GLN A 78 -0.45 8.17 5.08
N SER A 79 0.87 7.95 5.19
CA SER A 79 1.50 7.65 6.49
C SER A 79 1.89 8.91 7.26
N LEU A 80 2.01 10.07 6.59
CA LEU A 80 2.29 11.34 7.26
C LEU A 80 1.05 11.93 7.98
N ASP A 81 -0.16 11.62 7.52
CA ASP A 81 -1.41 12.04 8.20
C ASP A 81 -1.55 11.45 9.62
N PHE A 82 -0.81 10.37 9.94
CA PHE A 82 -0.86 9.74 11.27
C PHE A 82 0.17 10.32 12.27
N TYR A 83 1.02 11.28 11.89
CA TYR A 83 2.08 11.81 12.77
C TYR A 83 1.83 13.24 13.29
N GLU A 84 0.80 13.97 12.83
CA GLU A 84 0.53 15.37 13.24
C GLU A 84 -0.56 15.52 14.32
N SER A 85 -0.70 14.59 15.27
CA SER A 85 -1.68 14.72 16.37
C SER A 85 -1.13 14.38 17.74
N GLY A 86 0.16 14.61 17.97
CA GLY A 86 0.77 14.37 19.27
C GLY A 86 1.97 15.27 19.58
N SER A 87 1.70 16.52 19.94
CA SER A 87 2.40 17.26 21.03
C SER A 87 1.61 18.52 21.38
#